data_AF-A0A2V6SKN0-F1
#
_entry.id   AF-A0A2V6SKN0-F1
#
_cell.length_a   1.000
_cell.length_b   1.000
_cell.length_c   1.000
_cell.angle_alpha   90.00
_cell.angle_beta   90.00
_cell.angle_gamma   90.00
#
_symmetry.space_group_name_H-M   'P 1'
#
loop_
_entity.id
_entity.type
_entity.pdbx_description
1 polymer ?
#
loop_
_entity_poly.entity_id
_entity_poly.type
_entity_poly.pdbx_seq_one_letter_code
_entity_poly.pdbx_strand_id
1 'polypeptide(L)'
;MAKGRLGWMIGGIVAMALVGWPTDGLAQTGPVKMEWLSWSIFRFTSPTGKVVLTNPFVTNPDSPVKVADFPKVDVILVADGHRDEVGSTDEIAIQTGAKIVTPFEMWTVYFE
;
A
#
# COMPACT_ATOMS: atom_id res chain seq x y z
N MET A 1 61.24 26.69 -9.08
CA MET A 1 61.01 25.28 -8.69
C MET A 1 60.02 25.29 -7.51
N ALA A 2 58.89 24.58 -7.63
CA ALA A 2 57.78 24.36 -6.67
C ALA A 2 57.04 25.60 -6.10
N LYS A 3 55.82 25.94 -6.55
CA LYS A 3 54.47 25.40 -6.23
C LYS A 3 53.98 25.68 -4.80
N GLY A 4 52.83 26.37 -4.69
CA GLY A 4 52.08 26.47 -3.43
C GLY A 4 50.93 27.49 -3.44
N ARG A 5 49.98 27.41 -4.38
CA ARG A 5 48.66 28.05 -4.22
C ARG A 5 47.86 27.20 -3.23
N LEU A 6 47.73 27.64 -1.99
CA LEU A 6 46.80 27.07 -1.02
C LEU A 6 45.94 28.18 -0.42
N GLY A 7 44.96 28.60 -1.19
CA GLY A 7 43.79 29.28 -0.71
C GLY A 7 42.64 28.81 -1.59
N TRP A 8 41.45 28.68 -1.03
CA TRP A 8 40.21 28.24 -1.67
C TRP A 8 39.98 26.72 -1.70
N MET A 9 39.86 26.09 -0.54
CA MET A 9 39.06 24.86 -0.40
C MET A 9 38.27 24.86 0.91
N ILE A 10 37.38 25.83 1.10
CA ILE A 10 36.30 25.75 2.11
C ILE A 10 34.90 25.91 1.48
N GLY A 11 34.78 26.29 0.20
CA GLY A 11 33.47 26.62 -0.40
C GLY A 11 32.69 25.49 -1.07
N GLY A 12 33.15 24.23 -1.03
CA GLY A 12 32.64 23.19 -1.96
C GLY A 12 31.56 22.24 -1.44
N ILE A 13 31.42 22.06 -0.12
CA ILE A 13 30.63 20.92 0.41
C ILE A 13 29.23 21.31 0.88
N VAL A 14 28.92 22.61 1.06
CA VAL A 14 27.59 23.02 1.53
C VAL A 14 26.58 23.27 0.39
N ALA A 15 27.03 23.37 -0.87
CA ALA A 15 26.14 23.66 -2.00
C ALA A 15 25.35 22.44 -2.54
N MET A 16 25.70 21.20 -2.16
CA MET A 16 24.97 19.98 -2.58
C MET A 16 23.84 19.57 -1.63
N ALA A 17 23.60 20.31 -0.53
CA ALA A 17 22.50 20.03 0.39
C ALA A 17 21.17 20.75 0.03
N LEU A 18 21.14 21.52 -1.07
CA LEU A 18 19.96 22.28 -1.50
C LEU A 18 19.41 21.84 -2.87
N VAL A 19 19.98 20.80 -3.49
CA VAL A 19 19.35 20.17 -4.66
C VAL A 19 18.23 19.30 -4.11
N GLY A 20 17.04 19.90 -4.06
CA GLY A 20 15.85 19.38 -3.42
C GLY A 20 15.70 17.88 -3.62
N TRP A 21 15.48 17.18 -2.51
CA TRP A 21 14.87 15.87 -2.58
C TRP A 21 13.64 16.01 -3.49
N PRO A 22 13.47 15.17 -4.53
CA PRO A 22 12.21 15.14 -5.23
C PRO A 22 11.18 14.71 -4.19
N THR A 23 10.39 15.66 -3.68
CA THR A 23 9.28 15.41 -2.76
C THR A 23 8.12 14.75 -3.49
N ASP A 24 8.16 14.76 -4.81
CA ASP A 24 7.19 14.11 -5.66
C ASP A 24 7.81 12.78 -6.11
N GLY A 25 7.48 11.70 -5.40
CA GLY A 25 7.59 10.38 -6.01
C GLY A 25 6.86 10.44 -7.35
N LEU A 26 7.53 10.04 -8.44
CA LEU A 26 6.97 10.11 -9.78
C LEU A 26 5.56 9.49 -9.77
N ALA A 27 4.53 10.31 -9.98
CA ALA A 27 3.17 9.82 -10.07
C ALA A 27 3.14 8.72 -11.14
N GLN A 28 2.63 7.54 -10.79
CA GLN A 28 2.57 6.44 -11.75
C GLN A 28 1.69 6.85 -12.93
N THR A 29 2.21 6.71 -14.14
CA THR A 29 1.47 7.01 -15.36
C THR A 29 0.52 5.85 -15.69
N GLY A 30 -0.78 6.10 -15.68
CA GLY A 30 -1.81 5.13 -16.07
C GLY A 30 -3.02 5.16 -15.13
N PRO A 31 -4.19 4.65 -15.57
CA PRO A 31 -5.38 4.61 -14.74
C PRO A 31 -5.26 3.54 -13.64
N VAL A 32 -5.83 3.80 -12.47
CA VAL A 32 -6.13 2.76 -11.48
C VAL A 32 -7.41 2.05 -11.92
N LYS A 33 -7.38 0.72 -11.99
CA LYS A 33 -8.59 -0.08 -12.18
C LYS A 33 -9.26 -0.28 -10.83
N MET A 34 -10.52 0.10 -10.71
CA MET A 34 -11.37 -0.19 -9.56
C MET A 34 -12.45 -1.19 -9.96
N GLU A 35 -12.64 -2.23 -9.16
CA GLU A 35 -13.70 -3.21 -9.30
C GLU A 35 -14.51 -3.22 -8.01
N TRP A 36 -15.82 -3.05 -8.12
CA TRP A 36 -16.77 -3.30 -7.05
C TRP A 36 -17.27 -4.74 -7.19
N LEU A 37 -17.07 -5.56 -6.15
CA LEU A 37 -17.36 -6.99 -6.20
C LEU A 37 -18.68 -7.31 -5.49
N SER A 38 -18.95 -6.66 -4.35
CA SER A 38 -20.21 -6.71 -3.59
C SER A 38 -20.02 -5.87 -2.32
N TRP A 39 -21.10 -5.39 -1.68
CA TRP A 39 -20.99 -4.68 -0.39
C TRP A 39 -19.89 -3.61 -0.41
N SER A 40 -18.96 -3.64 0.54
CA SER A 40 -17.75 -2.83 0.65
C SER A 40 -16.49 -3.50 0.08
N ILE A 41 -16.61 -4.58 -0.69
CA ILE A 41 -15.48 -5.27 -1.34
C ILE A 41 -15.11 -4.53 -2.63
N PHE A 42 -14.12 -3.64 -2.54
CA PHE A 42 -13.47 -3.01 -3.69
C PHE A 42 -12.06 -3.56 -3.90
N ARG A 43 -11.74 -3.89 -5.15
CA ARG A 43 -10.39 -4.23 -5.60
C ARG A 43 -9.83 -3.09 -6.45
N PHE A 44 -8.71 -2.54 -6.01
CA PHE A 44 -7.96 -1.55 -6.77
C PHE A 44 -6.69 -2.18 -7.33
N THR A 45 -6.44 -2.01 -8.62
CA THR A 45 -5.19 -2.40 -9.27
C THR A 45 -4.50 -1.16 -9.81
N SER A 46 -3.32 -0.86 -9.28
CA SER A 46 -2.48 0.24 -9.76
C SER A 46 -1.90 -0.04 -11.16
N PRO A 47 -1.41 0.99 -11.88
CA PRO A 47 -0.76 0.82 -13.18
C PRO A 47 0.44 -0.15 -13.17
N THR A 48 1.10 -0.29 -12.01
CA THR A 48 2.24 -1.20 -11.81
C THR A 48 1.84 -2.57 -11.28
N GLY A 49 0.53 -2.86 -11.20
CA GLY A 49 -0.01 -4.16 -10.83
C GLY A 49 -0.07 -4.44 -9.32
N LYS A 50 0.10 -3.42 -8.46
CA LYS A 50 -0.22 -3.53 -7.03
C LYS A 50 -1.72 -3.63 -6.80
N VAL A 51 -2.13 -4.55 -5.94
CA VAL A 51 -3.53 -4.85 -5.63
C VAL A 51 -3.86 -4.46 -4.19
N VAL A 52 -4.85 -3.59 -4.03
CA VAL A 52 -5.45 -3.25 -2.74
C VAL A 52 -6.86 -3.81 -2.69
N LEU A 53 -7.20 -4.52 -1.62
CA LEU A 53 -8.54 -5.01 -1.35
C LEU A 53 -9.11 -4.30 -0.13
N THR A 54 -10.42 -4.09 -0.10
CA THR A 54 -11.13 -3.48 1.03
C THR A 54 -12.14 -4.47 1.58
N ASN A 55 -12.26 -4.48 2.91
CA ASN A 55 -13.34 -5.09 3.68
C ASN A 55 -13.91 -6.42 3.09
N PRO A 56 -13.08 -7.48 2.93
CA PRO A 56 -13.40 -8.61 2.08
C PRO A 56 -14.40 -9.60 2.70
N PHE A 57 -15.66 -9.23 2.79
CA PHE A 57 -16.75 -10.09 3.27
C PHE A 57 -17.31 -10.99 2.18
N VAL A 58 -16.51 -11.96 1.73
CA VAL A 58 -16.85 -12.88 0.62
C VAL A 58 -17.96 -13.89 0.95
N THR A 59 -18.30 -14.00 2.23
CA THR A 59 -19.45 -14.77 2.73
C THR A 59 -20.76 -13.98 2.70
N ASN A 60 -20.76 -12.72 2.25
CA ASN A 60 -21.98 -12.00 1.92
C ASN A 60 -22.82 -12.85 0.94
N PRO A 61 -24.13 -13.05 1.17
CA PRO A 61 -25.00 -13.82 0.27
C PRO A 61 -24.98 -13.34 -1.18
N ASP A 62 -24.78 -12.04 -1.40
CA ASP A 62 -24.73 -11.42 -2.72
C ASP A 62 -23.32 -11.40 -3.32
N SER A 63 -22.30 -11.93 -2.62
CA SER A 63 -20.91 -11.87 -3.08
C SER A 63 -20.65 -12.86 -4.22
N PRO A 64 -20.24 -12.37 -5.41
CA PRO A 64 -19.89 -13.22 -6.55
C PRO A 64 -18.49 -13.83 -6.42
N VAL A 65 -17.71 -13.42 -5.41
CA VAL A 65 -16.32 -13.82 -5.20
C VAL A 65 -16.16 -14.64 -3.93
N LYS A 66 -15.06 -15.38 -3.85
CA LYS A 66 -14.62 -16.23 -2.73
C LYS A 66 -13.14 -15.96 -2.47
N VAL A 67 -12.61 -16.45 -1.34
CA VAL A 67 -11.20 -16.28 -0.97
C VAL A 67 -10.24 -16.73 -2.09
N ALA A 68 -10.57 -17.83 -2.77
CA ALA A 68 -9.77 -18.37 -3.87
C ALA A 68 -9.70 -17.45 -5.11
N ASP A 69 -10.63 -16.51 -5.28
CA ASP A 69 -10.65 -15.55 -6.40
C ASP A 69 -9.64 -14.41 -6.23
N PHE A 70 -8.91 -14.39 -5.12
CA PHE A 70 -7.86 -13.43 -4.79
C PHE A 70 -6.47 -14.10 -4.79
N PRO A 71 -5.93 -14.49 -5.95
CA PRO A 71 -4.59 -15.11 -6.04
C PRO A 71 -3.45 -14.12 -5.74
N LYS A 72 -3.75 -12.81 -5.74
CA LYS A 72 -2.82 -11.74 -5.39
C LYS A 72 -3.55 -10.60 -4.72
N VAL A 73 -3.08 -10.22 -3.54
CA VAL A 73 -3.41 -8.97 -2.84
C VAL A 73 -2.13 -8.49 -2.18
N ASP A 74 -1.76 -7.22 -2.36
CA ASP A 74 -0.58 -6.65 -1.71
C ASP A 74 -0.96 -6.02 -0.36
N VAL A 75 -2.15 -5.43 -0.26
CA VAL A 75 -2.68 -4.77 0.95
C VAL A 75 -4.17 -5.04 1.09
N ILE A 76 -4.62 -5.31 2.32
CA ILE A 76 -6.03 -5.32 2.70
C ILE A 76 -6.28 -4.15 3.64
N LEU A 77 -7.25 -3.30 3.30
CA LEU A 77 -7.71 -2.21 4.15
C LEU A 77 -9.00 -2.64 4.85
N VAL A 78 -8.98 -2.66 6.18
CA VAL A 78 -10.17 -2.96 7.00
C VAL A 78 -10.58 -1.70 7.75
N ALA A 79 -11.70 -1.12 7.33
CA ALA A 79 -12.12 0.22 7.74
C ALA A 79 -12.74 0.28 9.16
N ASP A 80 -13.47 -0.76 9.56
CA ASP A 80 -14.12 -0.84 10.87
C ASP A 80 -14.23 -2.28 11.40
N GLY A 81 -14.82 -2.43 12.59
CA GLY A 81 -14.90 -3.69 13.32
C GLY A 81 -16.19 -4.47 13.21
N HIS A 82 -17.11 -4.08 12.34
CA HIS A 82 -18.25 -4.92 12.01
C HIS A 82 -17.77 -6.20 11.32
N ARG A 83 -18.44 -7.32 11.61
CA ARG A 83 -17.99 -8.63 11.13
C ARG A 83 -18.06 -8.76 9.60
N ASP A 84 -19.01 -8.05 9.00
CA ASP A 84 -19.20 -7.89 7.56
C ASP A 84 -18.22 -6.90 6.91
N GLU A 85 -17.31 -6.29 7.68
CA GLU A 85 -16.22 -5.46 7.18
C GLU A 85 -14.85 -6.14 7.45
N VAL A 86 -14.69 -6.77 8.61
CA VAL A 86 -13.56 -7.66 8.90
C VAL A 86 -13.51 -8.82 7.90
N GLY A 87 -14.66 -9.48 7.67
CA GLY A 87 -14.83 -10.49 6.63
C GLY A 87 -13.79 -11.60 6.67
N SER A 88 -13.34 -12.03 5.48
CA SER A 88 -12.33 -13.05 5.27
C SER A 88 -10.92 -12.46 5.13
N THR A 89 -10.63 -11.38 5.87
CA THR A 89 -9.35 -10.66 5.77
C THR A 89 -8.15 -11.54 6.11
N ASP A 90 -8.24 -12.30 7.20
CA ASP A 90 -7.19 -13.18 7.68
C ASP A 90 -6.90 -14.31 6.67
N GLU A 91 -7.94 -14.96 6.16
CA GLU A 91 -7.83 -16.02 5.15
C GLU A 91 -7.12 -15.51 3.89
N ILE A 92 -7.52 -14.34 3.39
CA ILE A 92 -6.91 -13.73 2.19
C ILE A 92 -5.47 -13.27 2.48
N ALA A 93 -5.21 -12.69 3.66
CA ALA A 93 -3.87 -12.26 4.05
C ALA A 93 -2.91 -13.45 4.17
N ILE A 94 -3.34 -14.54 4.79
CA ILE A 94 -2.57 -15.79 4.91
C ILE A 94 -2.29 -16.39 3.52
N GLN A 95 -3.29 -16.41 2.64
CA GLN A 95 -3.14 -16.96 1.28
C GLN A 95 -2.15 -16.14 0.43
N THR A 96 -2.17 -14.82 0.56
CA THR A 96 -1.48 -13.91 -0.39
C THR A 96 -0.20 -13.29 0.17
N GLY A 97 -0.02 -13.30 1.49
CA GLY A 97 0.99 -12.50 2.18
C GLY A 97 0.67 -11.00 2.23
N ALA A 98 -0.59 -10.62 1.99
CA ALA A 98 -1.00 -9.22 2.03
C ALA A 98 -0.78 -8.59 3.40
N LYS A 99 -0.40 -7.31 3.41
CA LYS A 99 -0.37 -6.53 4.65
C LYS A 99 -1.78 -6.08 4.99
N ILE A 100 -2.22 -6.36 6.21
CA ILE A 100 -3.46 -5.82 6.75
C ILE A 100 -3.18 -4.43 7.31
N VAL A 101 -4.00 -3.46 6.92
CA VAL A 101 -3.95 -2.08 7.42
C VAL A 101 -5.31 -1.76 8.03
N THR A 102 -5.31 -1.45 9.31
CA THR A 102 -6.50 -1.26 10.14
C THR A 102 -6.15 -0.41 11.38
N PRO A 103 -7.11 0.19 12.10
CA PRO A 103 -6.85 0.85 13.37
C PRO A 103 -6.16 -0.07 14.40
N PHE A 104 -5.49 0.52 15.39
CA PHE A 104 -4.72 -0.24 16.39
C PHE A 104 -5.60 -1.25 17.14
N GLU A 105 -6.76 -0.81 17.61
CA GLU A 105 -7.71 -1.63 18.38
C GLU A 105 -8.21 -2.83 17.54
N MET A 106 -8.44 -2.60 16.25
CA MET A 106 -8.86 -3.64 15.31
C MET A 106 -7.81 -4.73 15.16
N TRP A 107 -6.54 -4.35 15.02
CA TRP A 107 -5.43 -5.30 14.94
C TRP A 107 -5.40 -6.22 16.17
N THR A 108 -5.43 -5.63 17.37
CA THR A 108 -5.36 -6.40 18.63
C THR A 108 -6.56 -7.33 18.89
N VAL A 109 -7.72 -7.04 18.29
CA VAL A 109 -8.93 -7.83 18.51
C VAL A 109 -9.09 -8.95 17.48
N TYR A 110 -8.68 -8.72 16.22
CA TYR A 110 -8.99 -9.61 15.11
C TYR A 110 -7.78 -10.27 14.43
N PHE A 111 -6.59 -9.68 14.50
CA PHE A 111 -5.47 -10.05 13.61
C PHE A 111 -4.13 -10.28 14.31
N GLU A 112 -4.06 -10.13 15.64
CA GLU A 112 -2.93 -10.54 16.47
C GLU A 112 -2.95 -12.04 16.77
#